data_AF-A0A2M8NL89-F1
#
_entry.id   AF-A0A2M8NL89-F1
#
_cell.length_a   1.000
_cell.length_b   1.000
_cell.length_c   1.000
_cell.angle_alpha   90.00
_cell.angle_beta   90.00
_cell.angle_gamma   90.00
#
_symmetry.space_group_name_H-M   'P 1'
#
loop_
_entity.id
_entity.type
_entity.pdbx_description
1 polymer ?
#
loop_
_entity_poly.entity_id
_entity_poly.type
_entity_poly.pdbx_seq_one_letter_code
_entity_poly.pdbx_strand_id
1 'polypeptide(L)'
;MPFQSEAEAVTYIFRSLKRVGGLAGRGLDEHTRDITPTRRLLGMIGLLDSPREYAVITGSKGKGSTTAITAKLLQHLGHTVGMISSPHLVSYRERIRVNG
;
A
#
# COMPACT_ATOMS: atom_id res chain seq x y z
N MET A 1 -2.00 2.01 21.79
CA MET A 1 -1.24 1.61 20.58
C MET A 1 0.20 1.30 20.98
N PRO A 2 0.90 0.36 20.31
CA PRO A 2 2.26 -0.05 20.69
C PRO A 2 3.35 0.99 20.36
N PHE A 3 3.01 2.09 19.68
CA PHE A 3 3.95 3.16 19.31
C PHE A 3 3.49 4.50 19.89
N GLN A 4 4.44 5.32 20.32
CA GLN A 4 4.21 6.67 20.87
C GLN A 4 4.36 7.77 19.82
N SER A 5 4.91 7.45 18.65
CA SER A 5 5.06 8.42 17.54
C SER A 5 5.02 7.75 16.17
N GLU A 6 4.75 8.54 15.12
CA GLU A 6 4.85 8.08 13.72
C GLU A 6 6.27 7.63 13.38
N ALA A 7 7.28 8.38 13.82
CA ALA A 7 8.68 8.05 13.55
C ALA A 7 9.05 6.67 14.10
N GLU A 8 8.54 6.31 15.28
CA GLU A 8 8.72 5.00 15.89
C GLU A 8 8.05 3.90 15.05
N ALA A 9 6.81 4.10 14.64
CA ALA A 9 6.07 3.15 13.79
C ALA A 9 6.77 2.94 12.44
N VAL A 10 7.17 4.03 11.77
CA VAL A 10 7.90 3.99 10.49
C VAL A 10 9.24 3.27 10.65
N THR A 11 9.98 3.57 11.73
CA THR A 11 11.25 2.89 12.05
C THR A 11 11.03 1.40 12.25
N TYR A 12 9.98 1.01 12.97
CA TYR A 12 9.63 -0.39 13.18
C TYR A 12 9.37 -1.10 11.84
N ILE A 13 8.61 -0.51 10.92
CA ILE A 13 8.32 -1.05 9.58
C ILE A 13 9.62 -1.30 8.79
N PHE A 14 10.52 -0.32 8.74
CA PHE A 14 11.77 -0.51 7.99
C PHE A 14 12.72 -1.51 8.64
N ARG A 15 12.75 -1.59 9.97
CA ARG A 15 13.53 -2.61 10.69
C ARG A 15 12.95 -4.01 10.55
N SER A 16 11.62 -4.15 10.50
CA SER A 16 11.00 -5.46 10.27
C SER A 16 11.28 -5.94 8.85
N LEU A 17 11.22 -5.03 7.87
CA LEU A 17 11.53 -5.35 6.47
C LEU A 17 12.97 -5.90 6.29
N LYS A 18 13.95 -5.32 7.01
CA LYS A 18 15.33 -5.84 7.01
C LYS A 18 15.45 -7.23 7.64
N ARG A 19 14.59 -7.56 8.61
CA ARG A 19 14.60 -8.84 9.33
C ARG A 19 13.97 -9.99 8.54
N VAL A 20 13.06 -9.70 7.61
CA VAL A 20 12.39 -10.73 6.80
C VAL A 20 13.37 -11.48 5.88
N GLY A 21 14.57 -10.95 5.62
CA GLY A 21 15.56 -11.59 4.75
C GLY A 21 15.08 -11.64 3.29
N GLY A 22 15.99 -11.55 2.32
CA GLY A 22 15.64 -11.79 0.90
C GLY A 22 15.18 -10.58 0.07
N LEU A 23 15.33 -9.34 0.54
CA LEU A 23 15.26 -8.18 -0.37
C LEU A 23 16.53 -8.00 -1.21
N ALA A 24 17.69 -8.26 -0.61
CA ALA A 24 18.96 -8.31 -1.32
C ALA A 24 19.07 -9.70 -1.99
N GLY A 25 18.51 -9.83 -3.20
CA GLY A 25 18.51 -11.10 -3.94
C GLY A 25 17.15 -11.53 -4.50
N ARG A 26 16.10 -10.71 -4.37
CA ARG A 26 14.85 -10.97 -5.08
C ARG A 26 15.07 -10.88 -6.59
N GLY A 27 14.87 -11.98 -7.29
CA GLY A 27 14.83 -12.05 -8.75
C GLY A 27 13.60 -11.32 -9.31
N LEU A 28 13.29 -11.54 -10.59
CA LEU A 28 12.10 -10.94 -11.20
C LEU A 28 10.84 -11.33 -10.42
N ASP A 29 9.93 -10.37 -10.26
CA ASP A 29 8.68 -10.57 -9.51
C ASP A 29 7.88 -11.75 -10.05
N GLU A 30 7.90 -11.99 -11.37
CA GLU A 30 7.21 -13.12 -12.01
C GLU A 30 7.63 -14.49 -11.46
N HIS A 31 8.85 -14.61 -10.94
CA HIS A 31 9.39 -15.86 -10.40
C HIS A 31 9.42 -15.89 -8.87
N THR A 32 9.47 -14.73 -8.22
CA THR A 32 9.76 -14.64 -6.78
C THR A 32 8.63 -14.06 -5.95
N ARG A 33 7.56 -13.59 -6.59
CA ARG A 33 6.43 -12.97 -5.89
C ARG A 33 5.57 -14.02 -5.19
N ASP A 34 5.72 -14.08 -3.87
CA ASP A 34 4.82 -14.80 -2.99
C ASP A 34 3.86 -13.83 -2.27
N ILE A 35 2.55 -14.04 -2.46
CA ILE A 35 1.49 -13.26 -1.82
C ILE A 35 0.96 -13.91 -0.54
N THR A 36 1.41 -15.13 -0.21
CA THR A 36 0.92 -15.92 0.92
C THR A 36 1.03 -15.19 2.26
N PRO A 37 2.14 -14.51 2.60
CA PRO A 37 2.24 -13.78 3.87
C PRO A 37 1.21 -12.65 3.97
N THR A 38 1.02 -11.89 2.88
CA THR A 38 0.03 -10.81 2.81
C THR A 38 -1.38 -11.36 2.93
N ARG A 39 -1.71 -12.43 2.19
CA ARG A 39 -3.04 -13.06 2.24
C ARG A 39 -3.36 -13.58 3.65
N ARG A 40 -2.40 -14.25 4.30
CA ARG A 40 -2.55 -14.71 5.69
C ARG A 40 -2.83 -13.56 6.64
N LEU A 41 -2.06 -12.47 6.55
CA LEU A 41 -2.26 -11.30 7.39
C LEU A 41 -3.66 -10.68 7.18
N LEU A 42 -4.08 -10.50 5.93
CA LEU A 42 -5.41 -9.96 5.62
C LEU A 42 -6.54 -10.85 6.13
N GLY A 43 -6.38 -12.17 6.07
CA GLY A 43 -7.35 -13.13 6.63
C GLY A 43 -7.45 -13.04 8.16
N MET A 44 -6.31 -12.91 8.85
CA MET A 44 -6.28 -12.77 10.31
C MET A 44 -7.01 -11.52 10.83
N ILE A 45 -7.12 -10.47 10.01
CA ILE A 45 -7.80 -9.22 10.36
C ILE A 45 -9.18 -9.08 9.69
N GLY A 46 -9.71 -10.15 9.09
CA GLY A 46 -11.04 -10.17 8.47
C GLY A 46 -11.20 -9.25 7.25
N LEU A 47 -10.10 -8.83 6.61
CA LEU A 47 -10.17 -7.94 5.44
C LEU A 47 -10.45 -8.68 4.13
N LEU A 48 -10.26 -10.00 4.08
CA LEU A 48 -10.56 -10.79 2.89
C LEU A 48 -12.07 -10.88 2.60
N ASP A 49 -12.90 -10.74 3.63
CA ASP A 49 -14.35 -10.90 3.55
C ASP A 49 -15.09 -9.57 3.39
N SER A 50 -14.36 -8.45 3.29
CA SER A 50 -14.93 -7.11 3.12
C SER A 50 -15.09 -6.81 1.62
N PRO A 51 -16.31 -6.82 1.04
CA PRO A 51 -16.50 -6.49 -0.35
C PRO A 51 -16.15 -5.02 -0.58
N ARG A 52 -15.19 -4.78 -1.49
CA ARG A 52 -14.75 -3.45 -1.90
C ARG A 52 -14.43 -3.46 -3.39
N GLU A 53 -14.66 -2.34 -4.04
CA GLU A 53 -14.25 -2.14 -5.42
C GLU A 53 -12.81 -1.64 -5.46
N TYR A 54 -11.99 -2.23 -6.35
CA TYR A 54 -10.58 -1.90 -6.48
C TYR A 54 -10.25 -1.57 -7.94
N ALA A 55 -9.64 -0.40 -8.15
CA ALA A 55 -8.97 -0.06 -9.41
C ALA A 55 -7.46 -0.26 -9.24
N VAL A 56 -6.92 -1.34 -9.81
CA VAL A 56 -5.47 -1.63 -9.76
C VAL A 56 -4.77 -0.97 -10.95
N ILE A 57 -3.96 0.04 -10.65
CA ILE A 57 -3.23 0.81 -11.68
C ILE A 57 -1.79 0.30 -11.79
N THR A 58 -1.45 -0.24 -12.95
CA THR A 58 -0.12 -0.81 -13.29
C THR A 58 0.55 -0.03 -14.43
N GLY A 59 1.81 -0.34 -14.73
CA GLY A 59 2.59 0.26 -15.83
C GLY A 59 3.93 0.85 -15.40
N SER A 60 4.80 1.15 -16.34
CA SER A 60 6.16 1.64 -16.05
C SER A 60 6.19 3.10 -15.61
N LYS A 61 5.27 3.92 -16.12
CA LYS A 61 5.16 5.36 -15.85
C LYS A 61 3.69 5.75 -15.64
N GLY A 62 3.44 6.93 -15.10
CA GLY A 62 2.08 7.49 -14.98
C GLY A 62 1.22 6.95 -13.84
N LYS A 63 1.52 5.77 -13.26
CA LYS A 63 0.72 5.14 -12.18
C LYS A 63 0.25 6.13 -11.10
N GLY A 64 1.18 6.87 -10.49
CA GLY A 64 0.85 7.81 -9.42
C GLY A 64 -0.10 8.93 -9.88
N SER A 65 0.16 9.52 -11.05
CA SER A 65 -0.68 10.56 -11.64
C SER A 65 -2.06 10.03 -12.01
N THR A 66 -2.12 8.85 -12.66
CA THR A 66 -3.38 8.19 -13.00
C THR A 66 -4.19 7.87 -11.74
N THR A 67 -3.57 7.32 -10.70
CA THR A 67 -4.23 7.05 -9.42
C THR A 67 -4.82 8.32 -8.80
N ALA A 68 -4.05 9.42 -8.80
CA ALA A 68 -4.52 10.69 -8.24
C ALA A 68 -5.71 11.27 -9.03
N ILE A 69 -5.65 11.23 -10.36
CA ILE A 69 -6.73 11.70 -11.25
C ILE A 69 -7.98 10.83 -11.05
N THR A 70 -7.85 9.51 -11.13
CA THR A 70 -8.97 8.58 -10.92
C THR A 70 -9.61 8.78 -9.56
N ALA A 71 -8.82 8.93 -8.50
CA ALA A 71 -9.34 9.17 -7.16
C ALA A 71 -10.14 10.48 -7.06
N LYS A 72 -9.66 11.55 -7.71
CA LYS A 72 -10.36 12.84 -7.72
C LYS A 72 -11.65 12.81 -8.53
N LEU A 73 -11.68 12.11 -9.65
CA LEU A 73 -12.91 11.91 -10.43
C LEU A 73 -13.96 11.14 -9.62
N LEU A 74 -13.58 10.03 -8.98
CA LEU A 74 -14.48 9.24 -8.15
C LEU A 74 -14.99 10.03 -6.93
N GLN A 75 -14.13 10.83 -6.30
CA GLN A 75 -14.54 11.75 -5.23
C GLN A 75 -15.54 12.80 -5.73
N HIS A 76 -15.31 13.38 -6.91
CA HIS A 76 -16.22 14.34 -7.52
C HIS A 76 -17.60 13.73 -7.81
N LEU A 77 -17.66 12.43 -8.13
CA LEU A 77 -18.89 11.68 -8.29
C LEU A 77 -19.57 11.28 -6.96
N GLY A 78 -19.02 11.70 -5.82
CA GLY A 78 -19.62 11.47 -4.50
C GLY A 78 -19.18 10.18 -3.80
N HIS A 79 -18.20 9.46 -4.33
CA HIS A 79 -17.69 8.24 -3.67
C HIS A 79 -16.67 8.57 -2.57
N THR A 80 -16.65 7.77 -1.50
CA THR A 80 -15.53 7.73 -0.56
C THR A 80 -14.41 6.89 -1.15
N VAL A 81 -13.24 7.49 -1.37
CA VAL A 81 -12.15 6.85 -2.13
C VAL A 81 -10.90 6.73 -1.27
N GLY A 82 -10.45 5.49 -1.08
CA GLY A 82 -9.12 5.18 -0.57
C GLY A 82 -8.08 5.17 -1.69
N MET A 83 -6.89 5.69 -1.42
CA MET A 83 -5.76 5.67 -2.34
C MET A 83 -4.55 5.01 -1.66
N ILE A 84 -3.92 4.08 -2.35
CA ILE A 84 -2.64 3.48 -1.95
C ILE A 84 -1.60 3.80 -3.04
N SER A 85 -0.48 4.44 -2.65
CA SER A 85 0.56 4.86 -3.60
C SER A 85 1.98 4.67 -3.04
N SER A 86 2.97 4.61 -3.94
CA SER A 86 4.39 4.55 -3.58
C SER A 86 5.29 5.03 -4.74
N PRO A 87 6.51 5.54 -4.46
CA PRO A 87 7.01 5.96 -3.14
C PRO A 87 6.28 7.21 -2.61
N HIS A 88 6.57 7.60 -1.36
CA HIS A 88 6.17 8.90 -0.82
C HIS A 88 7.27 9.93 -1.08
N LEU A 89 6.92 11.22 -1.07
CA LEU A 89 7.86 12.31 -1.28
C LEU A 89 8.33 12.96 0.04
N VAL A 90 7.40 13.33 0.92
CA VAL A 90 7.68 14.09 2.15
C VAL A 90 7.29 13.29 3.40
N SER A 91 6.09 12.71 3.40
CA SER A 91 5.54 11.99 4.55
C SER A 91 5.11 10.58 4.17
N TYR A 92 5.38 9.62 5.06
CA TYR A 92 4.93 8.24 4.90
C TYR A 92 3.39 8.13 4.76
N ARG A 93 2.66 9.09 5.33
CA ARG A 93 1.20 9.20 5.23
C ARG A 93 0.69 9.37 3.79
N GLU A 94 1.53 9.85 2.86
CA GLU A 94 1.14 9.96 1.45
C GLU A 94 0.81 8.60 0.82
N ARG A 95 1.35 7.51 1.38
CA ARG A 95 1.17 6.16 0.84
C ARG A 95 -0.25 5.64 0.99
N ILE A 96 -1.01 6.10 1.98
CA ILE A 96 -2.39 5.64 2.24
C ILE A 96 -3.23 6.86 2.62
N ARG A 97 -4.22 7.17 1.78
CA ARG A 97 -5.07 8.35 1.90
C ARG A 97 -6.53 8.00 1.72
N VAL A 98 -7.43 8.76 2.34
CA VAL A 98 -8.88 8.63 2.17
C VAL A 98 -9.43 10.01 1.84
N ASN A 99 -10.14 10.12 0.73
CA ASN A 99 -10.69 11.38 0.19
C ASN A 99 -9.64 12.45 -0.10
N GLY A 100 -8.43 12.02 -0.48
CA GLY A 100 -7.26 12.89 -0.60
C GLY A 100 -6.66 13.11 0.76
#